data_AF-A0A9X9A9H4-F1
#
_entry.id   AF-A0A9X9A9H4-F1
#
_cell.length_a   1.000
_cell.length_b   1.000
_cell.length_c   1.000
_cell.angle_alpha   90.00
_cell.angle_beta   90.00
_cell.angle_gamma   90.00
#
_symmetry.space_group_name_H-M   'P 1'
#
loop_
_entity.id
_entity.type
_entity.pdbx_description
1 polymer ?
#
loop_
_entity_poly.entity_id
_entity_poly.type
_entity_poly.pdbx_seq_one_letter_code
_entity_poly.pdbx_strand_id
1 'polypeptide(L)' 'MSIMLFPDLANKIVREVRRLITENIIIINIEGVIIASTDTERIGKFHEGALRCAKQKKTVIITKE' A
#
# COMPACT_ATOMS: atom_id res chain seq x y z
N MET A 1 2.93 -19.34 8.80
CA MET A 1 3.05 -19.01 7.37
C MET A 1 2.13 -17.84 7.09
N SER A 2 2.68 -16.66 6.79
CA SER A 2 1.87 -15.46 6.52
C SER A 2 1.42 -15.50 5.06
N ILE A 3 0.11 -15.49 4.81
CA ILE A 3 -0.43 -15.40 3.46
C ILE A 3 -0.21 -13.95 2.98
N MET A 4 0.56 -13.78 1.92
CA MET A 4 0.71 -12.49 1.26
C MET A 4 -0.36 -12.30 0.19
N LEU A 5 -0.82 -11.06 0.04
CA LEU A 5 -1.71 -10.68 -1.04
C LEU A 5 -0.97 -10.78 -2.37
N PHE A 6 -1.56 -11.50 -3.34
CA PHE A 6 -0.99 -11.59 -4.68
C PHE A 6 -1.01 -10.23 -5.39
N PRO A 7 0.07 -9.84 -6.10
CA PRO A 7 0.14 -8.54 -6.80
C PRO A 7 -1.02 -8.28 -7.76
N ASP A 8 -1.50 -9.29 -8.49
CA ASP A 8 -2.63 -9.13 -9.41
C ASP A 8 -3.93 -8.76 -8.69
N LEU A 9 -4.16 -9.34 -7.52
CA LEU A 9 -5.32 -8.98 -6.69
C LEU A 9 -5.14 -7.59 -6.10
N ALA A 10 -3.94 -7.23 -5.65
CA ALA A 10 -3.64 -5.88 -5.16
C ALA A 10 -3.90 -4.82 -6.25
N ASN A 11 -3.45 -5.07 -7.48
CA ASN A 11 -3.70 -4.20 -8.62
C ASN A 11 -5.20 -4.08 -8.95
N LYS A 12 -5.94 -5.19 -8.88
CA LYS A 12 -7.40 -5.17 -9.05
C LYS A 12 -8.07 -4.29 -7.99
N ILE A 13 -7.69 -4.43 -6.72
CA ILE A 13 -8.24 -3.60 -5.63
C ILE A 13 -7.98 -2.10 -5.90
N VAL A 14 -6.72 -1.72 -6.19
CA VAL A 14 -6.38 -0.32 -6.48
C VAL A 14 -7.21 0.23 -7.64
N ARG A 15 -7.37 -0.55 -8.71
CA ARG A 15 -8.17 -0.14 -9.88
C ARG A 15 -9.64 0.08 -9.54
N GLU A 16 -10.26 -0.81 -8.77
CA GLU A 16 -11.67 -0.67 -8.41
C GLU A 16 -11.90 0.49 -7.43
N VAL A 17 -11.01 0.69 -6.43
CA VAL A 17 -11.14 1.78 -5.47
C VAL A 17 -10.93 3.15 -6.12
N ARG A 18 -10.01 3.26 -7.10
CA ARG A 18 -9.80 4.50 -7.88
C ARG A 18 -11.04 4.98 -8.64
N ARG A 19 -12.05 4.11 -8.85
CA ARG A 19 -13.33 4.54 -9.44
C ARG A 19 -14.20 5.32 -8.47
N LEU A 20 -13.92 5.23 -7.17
CA LEU A 20 -14.71 5.82 -6.08
C LEU A 20 -14.03 7.04 -5.47
N ILE A 21 -12.70 7.13 -5.54
CA ILE A 21 -11.90 8.20 -4.92
C ILE A 21 -10.82 8.71 -5.87
N THR A 22 -10.39 9.96 -5.68
CA THR A 22 -9.40 10.63 -6.56
C THR A 22 -7.98 10.63 -5.99
N GLU A 23 -7.84 10.24 -4.73
CA GLU A 23 -6.58 10.23 -3.98
C GLU A 23 -5.63 9.13 -4.47
N ASN A 24 -4.35 9.33 -4.18
CA ASN A 24 -3.34 8.31 -4.42
C ASN A 24 -3.47 7.16 -3.44
N ILE A 25 -3.52 5.93 -3.96
CA ILE A 25 -3.67 4.71 -3.16
C ILE A 25 -2.48 3.81 -3.43
N ILE A 26 -1.95 3.21 -2.37
CA ILE A 26 -0.94 2.16 -2.44
C ILE A 26 -1.39 0.95 -1.63
N ILE A 27 -0.95 -0.23 -2.04
CA ILE A 27 -0.98 -1.46 -1.23
C ILE A 27 0.46 -1.90 -1.03
N ILE A 28 0.77 -2.34 0.19
CA ILE A 28 2.11 -2.69 0.65
C ILE A 28 2.16 -4.16 1.09
N ASN A 29 3.33 -4.79 1.03
CA ASN A 29 3.58 -6.03 1.74
C ASN A 29 4.05 -5.76 3.20
N ILE A 30 4.21 -6.83 4.00
CA ILE A 30 4.63 -6.72 5.40
C ILE A 30 6.08 -6.29 5.59
N GLU A 31 6.86 -6.22 4.52
CA GLU A 31 8.24 -5.73 4.49
C GLU A 31 8.31 -4.24 4.15
N GLY A 32 7.16 -3.59 3.92
CA GLY A 32 7.06 -2.17 3.61
C GLY A 32 7.30 -1.84 2.12
N VAL A 33 7.27 -2.83 1.25
CA VAL A 33 7.41 -2.65 -0.20
C VAL A 33 6.04 -2.43 -0.83
N ILE A 34 5.92 -1.42 -1.70
CA ILE A 34 4.69 -1.14 -2.44
C ILE A 34 4.49 -2.21 -3.54
N ILE A 35 3.38 -2.94 -3.47
CA ILE A 35 3.04 -4.03 -4.42
C ILE A 35 1.94 -3.64 -5.42
N ALA A 36 1.19 -2.58 -5.17
CA ALA A 36 0.26 -1.95 -6.11
C ALA A 36 0.10 -0.46 -5.78
N SER A 37 -0.14 0.36 -6.79
CA SER A 37 -0.23 1.82 -6.63
C SER A 37 -1.04 2.47 -7.76
N THR A 38 -1.72 3.57 -7.47
CA THR A 38 -2.32 4.44 -8.50
C THR A 38 -1.28 5.17 -9.34
N ASP A 39 -0.08 5.34 -8.78
CA ASP A 39 1.13 5.85 -9.43
C ASP A 39 2.13 4.70 -9.58
N THR A 40 2.28 4.20 -10.81
CA THR A 40 3.09 3.01 -11.11
C THR A 40 4.57 3.21 -10.81
N GLU A 41 5.09 4.44 -10.80
CA GLU A 41 6.48 4.72 -10.47
C GLU A 41 6.82 4.41 -9.00
N ARG A 42 5.80 4.21 -8.16
CA ARG A 42 5.99 3.87 -6.75
C ARG A 42 6.09 2.38 -6.48
N ILE A 43 5.69 1.53 -7.43
CA ILE A 43 5.73 0.08 -7.26
C ILE A 43 7.18 -0.37 -7.06
N GLY A 44 7.41 -1.26 -6.08
CA GLY A 44 8.75 -1.72 -5.69
C GLY A 44 9.52 -0.76 -4.78
N LYS A 45 9.06 0.48 -4.56
CA LYS A 45 9.68 1.40 -3.62
C LYS A 45 9.31 1.06 -2.18
N PHE A 46 10.24 1.30 -1.27
CA PHE A 46 10.02 1.16 0.17
C PHE A 46 9.22 2.34 0.73
N HIS A 47 8.31 2.07 1.65
CA HIS A 47 7.56 3.08 2.38
C HIS A 47 7.65 2.83 3.90
N GLU A 48 8.39 3.69 4.61
CA GLU A 48 8.70 3.49 6.02
C GLU A 48 7.45 3.55 6.93
N GLY A 49 6.57 4.53 6.69
CA GLY A 49 5.32 4.67 7.44
C GLY A 49 4.47 3.40 7.38
N ALA A 50 4.40 2.81 6.20
CA ALA A 50 3.74 1.53 5.96
C ALA A 50 4.33 0.37 6.78
N LEU A 51 5.66 0.23 6.80
CA LEU A 51 6.32 -0.79 7.61
C LEU A 51 6.00 -0.62 9.10
N ARG A 52 5.99 0.63 9.58
CA ARG A 52 5.63 0.94 10.98
C ARG A 52 4.19 0.54 11.27
N CYS A 53 3.22 0.85 10.39
CA CYS A 53 1.83 0.41 10.52
C CYS A 53 1.70 -1.11 10.60
N ALA A 54 2.36 -1.83 9.69
CA ALA A 54 2.30 -3.28 9.60
C ALA A 54 2.86 -3.95 10.86
N LYS A 55 4.00 -3.45 11.38
CA LYS A 55 4.62 -3.96 12.62
C LYS A 55 3.78 -3.66 13.86
N GLN A 56 3.23 -2.45 13.95
CA GLN A 56 2.48 -2.01 15.14
C GLN A 56 1.02 -2.48 15.14
N LYS A 57 0.51 -2.95 13.99
CA LYS A 57 -0.90 -3.34 13.79
C LYS A 57 -1.88 -2.21 14.18
N LYS A 58 -1.52 -0.97 13.83
CA LYS A 58 -2.29 0.24 14.13
C LYS A 58 -2.39 1.12 12.89
N THR A 59 -3.55 1.74 12.73
CA THR A 59 -3.73 2.85 11.79
C THR A 59 -2.94 4.05 12.30
N VAL A 60 -2.15 4.66 11.42
CA VAL A 60 -1.41 5.88 11.74
C VAL A 60 -1.79 6.97 10.74
N ILE A 61 -1.81 8.21 11.21
CA ILE A 61 -1.94 9.39 10.36
C ILE A 61 -0.57 10.04 10.32
N ILE A 62 -0.01 10.24 9.13
CA ILE A 62 1.27 10.93 8.94
C ILE A 62 0.96 12.35 8.48
N THR A 63 1.32 13.32 9.31
CA THR A 63 1.24 14.74 8.96
C THR A 63 2.59 15.20 8.39
N LYS A 64 2.60 16.36 7.73
CA LYS A 64 3.87 17.07 7.50
C LYS A 64 4.46 17.45 8.87
N GLU A 65 5.77 17.64 8.91
CA GLU A 65 6.38 18.49 9.94
C GLU A 65 5.88 19.93 9.80
#